data_AF-A0A2E1A9K5-F1
#
_entry.id   AF-A0A2E1A9K5-F1
#
_cell.length_a   1.000
_cell.length_b   1.000
_cell.length_c   1.000
_cell.angle_alpha   90.00
_cell.angle_beta   90.00
_cell.angle_gamma   90.00
#
_symmetry.space_group_name_H-M   'P 1'
#
loop_
_entity.id
_entity.type
_entity.pdbx_description
1 polymer ?
#
loop_
_entity_poly.entity_id
_entity_poly.type
_entity_poly.pdbx_seq_one_letter_code
_entity_poly.pdbx_strand_id
1 'polypeptide(L)'
;MKQKLINRFRYLWTWELLNAFVVFPAFILFMRAHISIGFATITGSLTVSVLLIVGAAFAFIKYRDLKNGTTNIDNYKSTFHVLRWLIPIPLFCVSVIVWLLSGTLKISDIIFGIIFILLAILEYINYFHIQLMYDNSTDIAYLFKHKKLKLGIIAREFDW
;
A
#
# COMPACT_ATOMS: atom_id res chain seq x y z
N MET A 1 -17.83 -12.88 -15.56
CA MET A 1 -16.88 -12.82 -14.41
C MET A 1 -15.60 -12.06 -14.75
N LYS A 2 -14.94 -12.35 -15.88
CA LYS A 2 -13.72 -11.65 -16.36
C LYS A 2 -13.82 -10.11 -16.36
N GLN A 3 -14.91 -9.55 -16.89
CA GLN A 3 -15.11 -8.09 -16.95
C GLN A 3 -15.16 -7.41 -15.58
N LYS A 4 -15.76 -8.07 -14.56
CA LYS A 4 -15.80 -7.53 -13.19
C LYS A 4 -14.39 -7.45 -12.60
N LEU A 5 -13.55 -8.45 -12.87
CA LEU A 5 -12.16 -8.48 -12.41
C LEU A 5 -11.30 -7.40 -13.10
N ILE A 6 -11.48 -7.20 -14.41
CA ILE A 6 -10.84 -6.12 -15.16
C ILE A 6 -11.19 -4.75 -14.57
N ASN A 7 -12.47 -4.51 -14.31
CA ASN A 7 -12.92 -3.24 -13.74
C ASN A 7 -12.37 -3.02 -12.33
N ARG A 8 -12.27 -4.10 -11.52
CA ARG A 8 -11.67 -4.05 -10.18
C ARG A 8 -10.20 -3.65 -10.25
N PHE A 9 -9.39 -4.32 -11.05
CA PHE A 9 -7.97 -3.96 -11.16
C PHE A 9 -7.78 -2.56 -11.73
N ARG A 10 -8.63 -2.15 -12.68
CA ARG A 10 -8.65 -0.76 -13.17
C ARG A 10 -8.88 0.23 -12.04
N TYR A 11 -9.90 -0.01 -11.23
CA TYR A 11 -10.22 0.83 -10.08
C TYR A 11 -9.05 0.89 -9.09
N LEU A 12 -8.50 -0.28 -8.70
CA LEU A 12 -7.40 -0.38 -7.76
C LEU A 12 -6.20 0.48 -8.17
N TRP A 13 -5.62 0.25 -9.36
CA TRP A 13 -4.43 1.01 -9.75
C TRP A 13 -4.71 2.51 -9.89
N THR A 14 -5.91 2.91 -10.35
CA THR A 14 -6.25 4.34 -10.45
C THR A 14 -6.37 5.01 -9.09
N TRP A 15 -6.98 4.34 -8.11
CA TRP A 15 -7.16 4.91 -6.77
C TRP A 15 -5.87 4.89 -5.95
N GLU A 16 -5.04 3.86 -6.09
CA GLU A 16 -3.73 3.79 -5.46
C GLU A 16 -2.82 4.92 -5.96
N LEU A 17 -2.78 5.17 -7.28
CA LEU A 17 -2.03 6.31 -7.84
C LEU A 17 -2.62 7.67 -7.45
N LEU A 18 -3.95 7.80 -7.45
CA LEU A 18 -4.61 9.02 -7.01
C LEU A 18 -4.28 9.31 -5.54
N ASN A 19 -4.26 8.28 -4.69
CA ASN A 19 -3.91 8.43 -3.29
C ASN A 19 -2.44 8.83 -3.11
N ALA A 20 -1.53 8.15 -3.83
CA ALA A 20 -0.09 8.40 -3.77
C ALA A 20 0.31 9.80 -4.27
N PHE A 21 -0.28 10.26 -5.38
CA PHE A 21 0.15 11.50 -6.05
C PHE A 21 -0.74 12.71 -5.79
N VAL A 22 -1.99 12.52 -5.37
CA VAL A 22 -2.94 13.61 -5.18
C VAL A 22 -3.37 13.70 -3.72
N VAL A 23 -3.96 12.65 -3.14
CA VAL A 23 -4.56 12.74 -1.80
C VAL A 23 -3.51 12.96 -0.73
N PHE A 24 -2.46 12.14 -0.68
CA PHE A 24 -1.43 12.33 0.35
C PHE A 24 -0.66 13.64 0.20
N PRO A 25 -0.18 14.04 -1.01
CA PRO A 25 0.44 15.35 -1.17
C PRO A 25 -0.49 16.52 -0.81
N ALA A 26 -1.75 16.49 -1.25
CA ALA A 26 -2.72 17.54 -0.91
C ALA A 26 -3.00 17.58 0.60
N PHE A 27 -3.13 16.43 1.24
CA PHE A 27 -3.31 16.32 2.68
C PHE A 27 -2.10 16.86 3.44
N ILE A 28 -0.87 16.58 3.00
CA ILE A 28 0.35 17.14 3.59
C ILE A 28 0.40 18.66 3.45
N LEU A 29 0.03 19.20 2.28
CA LEU A 29 -0.03 20.65 2.08
C LEU A 29 -1.07 21.31 2.99
N PHE A 30 -2.26 20.71 3.08
CA PHE A 30 -3.32 21.15 3.99
C PHE A 30 -2.85 21.12 5.45
N MET A 31 -2.27 20.01 5.88
CA MET A 31 -1.75 19.84 7.23
C MET A 31 -0.67 20.88 7.55
N ARG A 32 0.25 21.15 6.62
CA ARG A 32 1.30 22.15 6.79
C ARG A 32 0.76 23.58 6.95
N ALA A 33 -0.41 23.88 6.37
CA ALA A 33 -1.06 25.18 6.51
C ALA A 33 -1.73 25.39 7.88
N HIS A 34 -2.15 24.31 8.55
CA HIS A 34 -2.96 24.39 9.77
C HIS A 34 -2.25 23.88 11.04
N ILE A 35 -1.29 22.97 10.89
CA ILE A 35 -0.64 22.25 11.99
C ILE A 35 0.85 22.18 11.70
N SER A 36 1.68 22.22 12.75
CA SER A 36 3.12 22.02 12.58
C SER A 36 3.43 20.54 12.34
N ILE A 37 3.49 20.16 11.08
CA ILE A 37 4.07 18.89 10.62
C ILE A 37 5.53 19.10 10.18
N GLY A 38 6.29 18.02 10.13
CA GLY A 38 7.72 18.05 9.87
C GLY A 38 8.21 16.76 9.22
N PHE A 39 9.42 16.36 9.59
CA PHE A 39 10.15 15.29 8.94
C PHE A 39 9.43 13.94 9.07
N ALA A 40 8.88 13.61 10.24
CA ALA A 40 8.27 12.30 10.48
C ALA A 40 7.00 12.12 9.64
N THR A 41 6.15 13.15 9.58
CA THR A 41 4.92 13.11 8.79
C THR A 41 5.22 13.00 7.30
N ILE A 42 6.17 13.80 6.79
CA ILE A 42 6.54 13.81 5.37
C ILE A 42 7.14 12.47 4.96
N THR A 43 8.09 11.94 5.74
CA THR A 43 8.75 10.67 5.41
C THR A 43 7.79 9.48 5.52
N GLY A 44 6.92 9.46 6.54
CA GLY A 44 5.86 8.46 6.65
C GLY A 44 4.90 8.51 5.45
N SER A 45 4.43 9.70 5.09
CA SER A 45 3.52 9.90 3.95
C SER A 45 4.16 9.49 2.62
N LEU A 46 5.44 9.81 2.42
CA LEU A 46 6.18 9.36 1.25
C LEU A 46 6.31 7.83 1.22
N THR A 47 6.56 7.21 2.37
CA THR A 47 6.71 5.77 2.48
C THR A 47 5.42 5.04 2.09
N VAL A 48 4.26 5.44 2.63
CA VAL A 48 2.98 4.85 2.20
C VAL A 48 2.69 5.12 0.72
N SER A 49 3.03 6.31 0.20
CA SER A 49 2.84 6.65 -1.21
C SER A 49 3.66 5.74 -2.14
N VAL A 50 4.91 5.42 -1.77
CA VAL A 50 5.75 4.47 -2.51
C VAL A 50 5.12 3.07 -2.51
N LEU A 51 4.59 2.61 -1.37
CA LEU A 51 3.92 1.31 -1.33
C LEU A 51 2.66 1.25 -2.18
N LEU A 52 1.86 2.33 -2.19
CA LEU A 52 0.70 2.43 -3.08
C LEU A 52 1.12 2.38 -4.56
N ILE A 53 2.24 3.00 -4.93
CA ILE A 53 2.78 2.91 -6.30
C ILE A 53 3.17 1.46 -6.63
N VAL A 54 3.75 0.71 -5.69
CA VAL A 54 4.07 -0.72 -5.87
C VAL A 54 2.79 -1.53 -6.08
N GLY A 55 1.76 -1.30 -5.26
CA GLY A 55 0.43 -1.89 -5.43
C GLY A 55 -0.18 -1.57 -6.80
N ALA A 56 -0.10 -0.30 -7.20
CA ALA A 56 -0.65 0.18 -8.46
C ALA A 56 0.06 -0.41 -9.66
N ALA A 57 1.38 -0.56 -9.61
CA ALA A 57 2.16 -1.23 -10.64
C ALA A 57 1.71 -2.68 -10.83
N PHE A 58 1.54 -3.43 -9.73
CA PHE A 58 1.00 -4.79 -9.79
C PHE A 58 -0.40 -4.81 -10.40
N ALA A 59 -1.32 -3.97 -9.89
CA ALA A 59 -2.70 -3.92 -10.35
C ALA A 59 -2.82 -3.50 -11.82
N PHE A 60 -1.94 -2.61 -12.30
CA PHE A 60 -1.86 -2.19 -13.69
C PHE A 60 -1.38 -3.32 -14.62
N ILE A 61 -0.30 -4.03 -14.25
CA ILE A 61 0.20 -5.17 -15.03
C ILE A 61 -0.89 -6.24 -15.12
N LYS A 62 -1.53 -6.57 -13.99
CA LYS A 62 -2.63 -7.55 -13.95
C LYS A 62 -3.85 -7.10 -14.75
N TYR A 63 -4.21 -5.82 -14.70
CA TYR A 63 -5.26 -5.25 -15.54
C TYR A 63 -4.96 -5.46 -17.03
N ARG A 64 -3.72 -5.17 -17.46
CA ARG A 64 -3.28 -5.33 -18.85
C ARG A 64 -3.33 -6.79 -19.29
N ASP A 65 -2.87 -7.69 -18.44
CA ASP A 65 -2.90 -9.13 -18.71
C ASP A 65 -4.33 -9.66 -18.86
N LEU A 66 -5.24 -9.28 -17.96
CA LEU A 66 -6.65 -9.66 -18.06
C LEU A 66 -7.33 -9.09 -19.30
N LYS A 67 -6.99 -7.86 -19.69
CA LYS A 67 -7.55 -7.20 -20.88
C LYS A 67 -7.06 -7.83 -22.18
N ASN A 68 -5.76 -8.12 -22.26
CA ASN A 68 -5.12 -8.61 -23.48
C ASN A 68 -5.06 -10.14 -23.56
N GLY A 69 -5.40 -10.86 -22.50
CA GLY A 69 -5.29 -12.32 -22.44
C GLY A 69 -3.85 -12.82 -22.36
N THR A 70 -2.94 -12.02 -21.82
CA THR A 70 -1.51 -12.34 -21.66
C THR A 70 -1.18 -12.74 -20.23
N THR A 71 0.03 -13.24 -19.99
CA THR A 71 0.55 -13.63 -18.67
C THR A 71 1.88 -12.93 -18.37
N ASN A 72 1.98 -11.63 -18.68
CA ASN A 72 3.22 -10.88 -18.46
C ASN A 72 3.58 -10.78 -16.97
N ILE A 73 2.61 -10.88 -16.07
CA ILE A 73 2.80 -10.82 -14.62
C ILE A 73 3.84 -11.83 -14.12
N ASP A 74 3.94 -12.99 -14.77
CA ASP A 74 4.91 -14.04 -14.44
C ASP A 74 6.36 -13.55 -14.59
N ASN A 75 6.62 -12.70 -15.58
CA ASN A 75 7.94 -12.11 -15.82
C ASN A 75 8.38 -11.17 -14.68
N TYR A 76 7.43 -10.64 -13.89
CA TYR A 76 7.70 -9.74 -12.77
C TYR A 76 7.75 -10.46 -11.42
N LYS A 77 7.58 -11.79 -11.37
CA LYS A 77 7.63 -12.57 -10.13
C LYS A 77 8.90 -12.30 -9.32
N SER A 78 10.06 -12.31 -9.97
CA SER A 78 11.35 -12.03 -9.32
C SER A 78 11.41 -10.60 -8.76
N THR A 79 10.94 -9.61 -9.53
CA THR A 79 10.88 -8.21 -9.09
C THR A 79 10.02 -8.04 -7.84
N PHE A 80 8.81 -8.60 -7.82
CA PHE A 80 7.95 -8.53 -6.64
C PHE A 80 8.48 -9.34 -5.47
N HIS A 81 9.19 -10.43 -5.72
CA HIS A 81 9.85 -11.20 -4.66
C HIS A 81 10.97 -10.39 -4.00
N VAL A 82 11.79 -9.71 -4.79
CA VAL A 82 12.83 -8.80 -4.27
C VAL A 82 12.19 -7.65 -3.50
N LEU A 83 11.13 -7.04 -4.03
CA LEU A 83 10.40 -5.96 -3.33
C LEU A 83 9.81 -6.43 -1.99
N ARG A 84 9.31 -7.66 -1.90
CA ARG A 84 8.83 -8.25 -0.63
C ARG A 84 9.90 -8.18 0.46
N TRP A 85 11.16 -8.44 0.12
CA TRP A 85 12.27 -8.43 1.06
C TRP A 85 12.91 -7.05 1.25
N LEU A 86 12.88 -6.20 0.22
CA LEU A 86 13.47 -4.87 0.28
C LEU A 86 12.59 -3.84 0.97
N ILE A 87 11.26 -3.89 0.82
CA ILE A 87 10.32 -2.90 1.39
C ILE A 87 10.38 -2.79 2.94
N PRO A 88 10.56 -3.89 3.70
CA PRO A 88 10.74 -3.80 5.15
C PRO A 88 11.94 -2.96 5.60
N ILE A 89 13.01 -2.86 4.77
CA ILE A 89 14.24 -2.14 5.13
C ILE A 89 13.98 -0.63 5.29
N PRO A 90 13.49 0.13 4.28
CA PRO A 90 13.20 1.54 4.44
C PRO A 90 12.09 1.78 5.47
N LEU A 91 11.08 0.90 5.60
CA LEU A 91 10.07 0.99 6.66
C LEU A 91 10.71 0.96 8.05
N PHE A 92 11.62 0.02 8.28
CA PHE A 92 12.37 -0.08 9.53
C PHE A 92 13.27 1.14 9.75
N CYS A 93 14.04 1.56 8.74
CA CYS A 93 14.90 2.74 8.83
C CYS A 93 14.13 4.01 9.17
N VAL A 94 13.01 4.28 8.49
CA VAL A 94 12.16 5.44 8.78
C VAL A 94 11.61 5.36 10.19
N SER A 95 11.14 4.19 10.62
CA SER A 95 10.62 3.99 11.98
C SER A 95 11.68 4.26 13.05
N VAL A 96 12.92 3.77 12.87
CA VAL A 96 14.03 4.00 13.79
C VAL A 96 14.43 5.48 13.82
N ILE A 97 14.51 6.15 12.66
CA ILE A 97 14.84 7.58 12.61
C ILE A 97 13.78 8.41 13.33
N VAL A 98 12.50 8.14 13.10
CA VAL A 98 11.41 8.82 13.80
C VAL A 98 11.48 8.59 15.31
N TRP A 99 11.78 7.36 15.74
CA TRP A 99 11.97 7.05 17.15
C TRP A 99 13.16 7.80 17.77
N LEU A 100 14.32 7.79 17.11
CA LEU A 100 15.53 8.49 17.59
C LEU A 100 15.33 10.00 17.70
N LEU A 101 14.58 10.59 16.77
CA LEU A 101 14.30 12.02 16.75
C LEU A 101 13.07 12.41 17.58
N SER A 102 12.33 11.45 18.16
CA SER A 102 11.06 11.74 18.85
C SER A 102 11.18 12.76 19.98
N GLY A 103 12.33 12.85 20.66
CA GLY A 103 12.59 13.85 21.71
C GLY A 103 12.76 15.30 21.20
N THR A 104 12.99 15.50 19.90
CA THR A 104 13.19 16.82 19.28
C THR A 104 12.03 17.22 18.35
N LEU A 105 11.19 16.26 17.97
CA LEU A 105 10.04 16.48 17.10
C LEU A 105 8.82 16.99 17.89
N LYS A 106 7.96 17.74 17.20
CA LYS A 106 6.68 18.16 17.77
C LYS A 106 5.73 16.97 17.87
N ILE A 107 4.89 16.96 18.90
CA ILE A 107 3.92 15.88 19.16
C ILE A 107 3.02 15.61 17.94
N SER A 108 2.54 16.67 17.27
CA SER A 108 1.76 16.53 16.03
C SER A 108 2.52 15.79 14.94
N ASP A 109 3.80 16.12 14.71
CA ASP A 109 4.61 15.47 13.69
C ASP A 109 4.86 13.99 14.00
N ILE A 110 5.05 13.66 15.28
CA ILE A 110 5.20 12.27 15.74
C ILE A 110 3.91 11.49 15.50
N ILE A 111 2.76 12.02 15.91
CA ILE A 111 1.46 11.34 15.77
C ILE A 111 1.17 11.03 14.31
N PHE A 112 1.24 12.04 13.42
CA PHE A 112 0.94 11.82 12.01
C PHE A 112 2.00 10.98 11.30
N GLY A 113 3.28 11.12 11.67
CA GLY A 113 4.34 10.24 11.20
C GLY A 113 4.07 8.77 11.54
N ILE A 114 3.71 8.48 12.79
CA ILE A 114 3.34 7.12 13.22
C ILE A 114 2.12 6.61 12.44
N ILE A 115 1.07 7.43 12.28
CA ILE A 115 -0.13 7.04 11.51
C ILE A 115 0.26 6.65 10.08
N PHE A 116 1.09 7.43 9.40
CA PHE A 116 1.50 7.10 8.04
C PHE A 116 2.41 5.87 7.95
N ILE A 117 3.31 5.68 8.91
CA ILE A 117 4.13 4.47 8.98
C ILE A 117 3.26 3.24 9.21
N LEU A 118 2.26 3.34 10.10
CA LEU A 118 1.28 2.27 10.32
C LEU A 118 0.50 1.96 9.04
N LEU A 119 0.03 2.99 8.32
CA LEU A 119 -0.62 2.79 7.02
C LEU A 119 0.30 2.08 6.02
N ALA A 120 1.58 2.48 5.95
CA ALA A 120 2.55 1.82 5.09
C ALA A 120 2.78 0.34 5.48
N ILE A 121 2.86 0.02 6.77
CA ILE A 121 2.96 -1.36 7.26
C ILE A 121 1.70 -2.15 6.89
N LEU A 122 0.53 -1.55 7.07
CA LEU A 122 -0.74 -2.20 6.70
C LEU A 122 -0.80 -2.48 5.20
N GLU A 123 -0.38 -1.54 4.34
CA GLU A 123 -0.31 -1.77 2.89
C GLU A 123 0.70 -2.86 2.52
N TYR A 124 1.87 -2.88 3.17
CA TYR A 124 2.86 -3.94 2.98
C TYR A 124 2.26 -5.32 3.28
N ILE A 125 1.60 -5.45 4.44
CA ILE A 125 0.93 -6.70 4.84
C ILE A 125 -0.19 -7.04 3.86
N ASN A 126 -0.99 -6.05 3.48
CA ASN A 126 -2.13 -6.18 2.56
C ASN A 126 -1.73 -6.79 1.20
N TYR A 127 -0.60 -6.36 0.66
CA TYR A 127 -0.12 -6.85 -0.63
C TYR A 127 0.63 -8.19 -0.55
N PHE A 128 1.55 -8.34 0.41
CA PHE A 128 2.53 -9.43 0.42
C PHE A 128 2.24 -10.58 1.38
N HIS A 129 1.24 -10.45 2.26
CA HIS A 129 0.97 -11.49 3.27
C HIS A 129 -0.53 -11.79 3.36
N ILE A 130 -1.33 -10.84 3.83
CA ILE A 130 -2.74 -11.07 4.18
C ILE A 130 -3.58 -9.92 3.66
N GLN A 131 -4.66 -10.22 2.93
CA GLN A 131 -5.62 -9.23 2.46
C GLN A 131 -6.40 -8.65 3.66
N LEU A 132 -6.14 -7.39 3.96
CA LEU A 132 -6.81 -6.64 5.04
C LEU A 132 -8.00 -5.83 4.51
N MET A 133 -7.90 -5.30 3.28
CA MET A 133 -8.99 -4.55 2.66
C MET A 133 -10.00 -5.47 1.97
N TYR A 134 -11.24 -5.39 2.44
CA TYR A 134 -12.37 -6.16 1.96
C TYR A 134 -13.39 -5.25 1.26
N ASP A 135 -13.06 -4.82 0.04
CA ASP A 135 -13.85 -3.83 -0.70
C ASP A 135 -15.09 -4.40 -1.41
N ASN A 136 -15.38 -5.69 -1.24
CA ASN A 136 -16.49 -6.37 -1.91
C ASN A 136 -17.29 -7.24 -0.93
N SER A 137 -18.62 -7.21 -1.06
CA SER A 137 -19.56 -7.99 -0.24
C SER A 137 -19.26 -9.49 -0.26
N THR A 138 -18.74 -10.02 -1.36
CA THR A 138 -18.33 -11.43 -1.45
C THR A 138 -17.11 -11.75 -0.59
N ASP A 139 -16.16 -10.81 -0.47
CA ASP A 139 -14.97 -11.03 0.33
C ASP A 139 -15.29 -10.86 1.83
N ILE A 140 -16.20 -9.94 2.17
CA ILE A 140 -16.78 -9.81 3.51
C ILE A 140 -17.54 -11.08 3.91
N ALA A 141 -18.41 -11.61 3.03
CA ALA A 141 -19.15 -12.84 3.28
C ALA A 141 -18.21 -14.05 3.48
N TYR A 142 -17.09 -14.10 2.75
CA TYR A 142 -16.05 -15.11 2.95
C TYR A 142 -15.42 -15.00 4.34
N LEU A 143 -15.07 -13.78 4.78
CA LEU A 143 -14.49 -13.56 6.10
C LEU A 143 -15.43 -14.02 7.22
N PHE A 144 -16.71 -13.66 7.15
CA PHE A 144 -17.71 -14.09 8.13
C PHE A 144 -17.94 -15.61 8.13
N LYS A 145 -17.96 -16.23 6.94
CA LYS A 145 -18.22 -17.67 6.80
C LYS A 145 -17.04 -18.52 7.25
N HIS A 146 -15.82 -18.13 6.88
CA HIS A 146 -14.62 -18.96 7.10
C HIS A 146 -13.76 -18.50 8.27
N LYS A 147 -13.99 -17.31 8.84
CA LYS A 147 -13.21 -16.71 9.93
C LYS A 147 -11.69 -16.71 9.68
N LYS A 148 -11.30 -16.67 8.40
CA LYS A 148 -9.90 -16.69 7.95
C LYS A 148 -9.69 -15.54 6.99
N LEU A 149 -8.58 -14.82 7.20
CA LEU A 149 -8.15 -13.78 6.28
C LEU A 149 -7.63 -14.43 4.99
N LYS A 150 -7.84 -13.76 3.85
CA LYS A 150 -7.32 -14.24 2.55
C LYS A 150 -5.84 -13.85 2.43
N LEU A 151 -5.08 -14.58 1.62
CA LEU A 151 -3.73 -14.15 1.25
C LEU A 151 -3.77 -12.80 0.50
N GLY A 152 -2.73 -12.00 0.72
CA GLY A 152 -2.52 -10.73 0.03
C GLY A 152 -2.54 -10.91 -1.50
N ILE A 153 -2.91 -9.86 -2.23
CA ILE A 153 -3.17 -10.00 -3.67
C ILE A 153 -1.95 -10.44 -4.47
N ILE A 154 -0.75 -10.01 -4.07
CA ILE A 154 0.51 -10.37 -4.72
C ILE A 154 0.97 -11.76 -4.27
N ALA A 155 0.87 -12.05 -2.97
CA ALA A 155 1.22 -13.37 -2.43
C ALA A 155 0.40 -14.50 -3.06
N ARG A 156 -0.92 -14.27 -3.22
CA ARG A 156 -1.84 -15.21 -3.87
C ARG A 156 -1.58 -15.37 -5.36
N GLU A 157 -1.07 -14.35 -6.05
CA GLU A 157 -0.77 -14.44 -7.48
C GLU A 157 0.46 -15.32 -7.75
N PHE A 158 1.44 -15.30 -6.84
CA PHE A 158 2.70 -16.01 -7.01
C PHE A 158 2.86 -17.26 -6.16
N ASP A 159 1.80 -17.66 -5.43
CA ASP A 159 1.72 -18.78 -4.50
C ASP A 159 2.84 -18.76 -3.43
N TRP A 160 2.90 -17.65 -2.68
CA TRP A 160 3.88 -17.38 -1.62
C TRP A 160 3.35 -17.47 -0.20
#